data_AF-A0A7Y2JT95-F1
#
_entry.id   AF-A0A7Y2JT95-F1
#
_cell.length_a   1.000
_cell.length_b   1.000
_cell.length_c   1.000
_cell.angle_alpha   90.00
_cell.angle_beta   90.00
_cell.angle_gamma   90.00
#
_symmetry.space_group_name_H-M   'P 1'
#
loop_
_entity.id
_entity.type
_entity.pdbx_description
1 polymer ?
#
loop_
_entity_poly.entity_id
_entity_poly.type
_entity_poly.pdbx_seq_one_letter_code
_entity_poly.pdbx_strand_id
1 'polypeptide(L)'
;MPTTAQRSALRLVLLTVFIDLIGFAIVLPLLPSYGAKYGASDAAIGVLVASYSLMQLLFAPWWGRLSDRIGRRPVLLIGLVGSAASYLLF
;
A
#
# COMPACT_ATOMS: atom_id res chain seq x y z
N MET A 1 20.70 6.92 22.42
CA MET A 1 21.18 6.95 21.02
C MET A 1 20.62 5.71 20.31
N PRO A 2 19.96 5.84 19.14
CA PRO A 2 19.45 4.68 18.41
C PRO A 2 20.62 3.79 17.96
N THR A 3 20.51 2.49 18.23
CA THR A 3 21.54 1.51 17.87
C THR A 3 21.63 1.37 16.35
N THR A 4 22.76 0.92 15.82
CA THR A 4 23.02 0.71 14.38
C THR A 4 21.93 -0.14 13.68
N ALA A 5 21.32 -1.08 14.42
CA ALA A 5 20.19 -1.89 13.98
C ALA A 5 18.91 -1.05 13.76
N GLN A 6 18.63 -0.10 14.65
CA GLN A 6 17.43 0.75 14.60
C GLN A 6 17.47 1.74 13.42
N ARG A 7 18.66 2.26 13.09
CA ARG A 7 18.87 3.10 11.88
C ARG A 7 18.62 2.34 10.58
N SER A 8 18.90 1.04 10.55
CA SER A 8 18.71 0.20 9.37
C SER A 8 17.24 -0.16 9.18
N ALA A 9 16.52 -0.44 10.26
CA ALA A 9 15.06 -0.64 10.23
C ALA A 9 14.30 0.61 9.77
N LEU A 10 14.69 1.80 10.25
CA LEU A 10 14.06 3.06 9.84
C LEU A 10 14.25 3.33 8.34
N ARG A 11 15.46 3.11 7.82
CA ARG A 11 15.74 3.23 6.38
C ARG A 11 14.90 2.28 5.54
N LEU A 12 14.73 1.04 6.01
CA LEU A 12 13.96 0.02 5.29
C LEU A 12 12.47 0.42 5.22
N VAL A 13 11.89 0.84 6.35
CA VAL A 13 10.51 1.38 6.38
C VAL A 13 10.35 2.58 5.47
N LEU A 14 11.30 3.53 5.53
CA LEU A 14 11.25 4.74 4.70
C LEU A 14 11.28 4.38 3.21
N LEU A 15 12.14 3.45 2.80
CA LEU A 15 12.24 2.98 1.42
C LEU A 15 10.94 2.29 0.98
N THR A 16 10.35 1.44 1.82
CA THR A 16 9.08 0.76 1.51
C THR A 16 7.96 1.79 1.32
N VAL A 17 7.82 2.76 2.22
CA VAL A 17 6.81 3.83 2.09
C VAL A 17 7.06 4.67 0.84
N PHE A 18 8.31 4.96 0.51
CA PHE A 18 8.66 5.70 -0.70
C PHE A 18 8.22 4.96 -1.98
N ILE A 19 8.49 3.66 -2.06
CA ILE A 19 8.07 2.82 -3.19
C ILE A 19 6.54 2.76 -3.28
N ASP A 20 5.84 2.59 -2.16
CA ASP A 20 4.36 2.57 -2.13
C ASP A 20 3.76 3.90 -2.59
N LEU A 21 4.33 5.04 -2.19
CA LEU A 21 3.85 6.35 -2.62
C LEU A 21 4.00 6.58 -4.12
N ILE A 22 5.08 6.09 -4.73
CA ILE A 22 5.27 6.15 -6.18
C ILE A 22 4.20 5.29 -6.87
N GLY A 23 4.02 4.06 -6.41
CA GLY A 23 2.99 3.15 -6.95
C GLY A 23 1.60 3.77 -6.87
N PHE A 24 1.26 4.34 -5.71
CA PHE A 24 -0.02 5.00 -5.49
C PHE A 24 -0.21 6.22 -6.40
N ALA A 25 0.83 7.05 -6.57
CA ALA A 25 0.80 8.21 -7.47
C ALA A 25 0.60 7.83 -8.94
N ILE A 26 1.09 6.67 -9.36
CA ILE A 26 0.88 6.15 -10.72
C ILE A 26 -0.53 5.56 -10.88
N VAL A 27 -1.00 4.77 -9.90
CA VAL A 27 -2.28 4.04 -9.98
C VAL A 27 -3.49 4.96 -9.89
N LEU A 28 -3.46 5.98 -9.03
CA LEU A 28 -4.60 6.87 -8.79
C LEU A 28 -5.14 7.55 -10.07
N PRO A 29 -4.32 8.18 -10.94
CA PRO A 29 -4.78 8.78 -12.19
C PRO A 29 -5.12 7.74 -13.27
N LEU A 30 -4.57 6.52 -13.19
CA LEU A 30 -4.90 5.44 -14.12
C LEU A 30 -6.34 4.94 -13.93
N LEU A 31 -6.84 4.89 -12.69
CA LEU A 31 -8.18 4.42 -12.38
C LEU A 31 -9.30 5.11 -13.18
N PRO A 32 -9.40 6.46 -13.21
CA PRO A 32 -10.42 7.14 -14.02
C PRO A 32 -10.17 6.98 -15.52
N SER A 33 -8.91 6.91 -15.97
CA SER A 33 -8.57 6.69 -17.39
C SER A 33 -9.01 5.31 -17.88
N TYR A 34 -8.77 4.27 -17.09
CA TYR A 34 -9.27 2.92 -17.37
C TYR A 34 -10.80 2.85 -17.26
N GLY A 35 -11.39 3.48 -16.24
CA GLY A 35 -12.84 3.56 -16.09
C GLY A 35 -13.51 4.14 -17.34
N ALA A 36 -12.99 5.26 -17.86
CA ALA A 36 -13.47 5.85 -19.11
C ALA A 36 -13.31 4.91 -20.31
N LYS A 37 -12.18 4.18 -20.41
CA LYS A 37 -11.91 3.21 -21.48
C LYS A 37 -12.90 2.03 -21.46
N TYR A 38 -13.33 1.59 -20.27
CA TYR A 38 -14.28 0.49 -20.09
C TYR A 38 -15.75 0.97 -19.98
N GLY A 39 -16.02 2.26 -20.17
CA GLY A 39 -17.37 2.82 -20.08
C GLY A 39 -17.96 2.85 -18.67
N ALA A 40 -17.12 2.82 -17.63
CA ALA A 40 -17.56 2.94 -16.25
C ALA A 40 -18.10 4.34 -15.96
N SER A 41 -19.16 4.42 -15.16
CA SER A 41 -19.71 5.70 -14.72
C SER A 41 -18.82 6.38 -13.67
N ASP A 42 -18.88 7.70 -13.58
CA ASP A 42 -18.15 8.48 -12.57
C ASP A 42 -18.47 8.04 -11.14
N ALA A 43 -19.73 7.64 -10.91
CA ALA A 43 -20.18 7.07 -9.63
C ALA A 43 -19.47 5.75 -9.30
N ALA A 44 -19.26 4.87 -10.28
CA ALA A 44 -18.54 3.61 -10.08
C ALA A 44 -17.06 3.86 -9.76
N ILE A 45 -16.41 4.81 -10.43
CA ILE A 45 -15.04 5.22 -10.10
C ILE A 45 -14.98 5.78 -8.66
N GLY A 46 -15.95 6.62 -8.28
CA GLY A 46 -16.06 7.14 -6.92
C GLY A 46 -16.21 6.04 -5.87
N VAL A 47 -17.03 5.02 -6.14
CA VAL A 47 -17.18 3.84 -5.26
C VAL A 47 -15.89 3.04 -5.16
N LEU A 48 -15.14 2.86 -6.26
CA LEU A 48 -13.85 2.17 -6.23
C LEU A 48 -12.85 2.90 -5.34
N VAL A 49 -12.72 4.22 -5.47
CA VAL A 49 -11.84 5.03 -4.61
C VAL A 49 -12.31 5.01 -3.16
N ALA A 50 -13.61 5.11 -2.90
CA ALA A 50 -14.17 5.02 -1.55
C ALA A 50 -13.91 3.64 -0.91
N SER A 51 -14.01 2.56 -1.69
CA SER A 51 -13.74 1.20 -1.23
C SER A 51 -12.29 1.04 -0.80
N TYR A 52 -11.34 1.66 -1.50
CA TYR A 52 -9.93 1.68 -1.12
C TYR A 52 -9.72 2.35 0.25
N SER A 53 -10.32 3.52 0.46
CA SER A 53 -10.26 4.22 1.75
C SER A 53 -10.94 3.43 2.88
N LEU A 54 -12.06 2.76 2.61
CA LEU A 54 -12.76 1.91 3.57
C LEU A 54 -11.90 0.70 3.96
N MET A 55 -11.29 0.03 2.98
CA MET A 55 -10.38 -1.08 3.26
C MET A 55 -9.16 -0.60 4.06
N GLN A 56 -8.57 0.55 3.72
CA GLN A 56 -7.52 1.14 4.54
C GLN A 56 -7.97 1.40 5.98
N LEU A 57 -9.16 1.97 6.19
CA LEU A 57 -9.69 2.24 7.52
C LEU A 57 -9.83 0.96 8.37
N LEU A 58 -10.29 -0.13 7.77
CA LEU A 58 -10.48 -1.41 8.45
C LEU A 58 -9.16 -2.15 8.69
N PHE A 59 -8.30 -2.20 7.68
CA PHE A 59 -7.10 -3.04 7.69
C PHE A 59 -5.85 -2.33 8.23
N ALA A 60 -5.73 -0.99 8.13
CA ALA A 60 -4.59 -0.26 8.68
C ALA A 60 -4.38 -0.50 10.19
N PRO A 61 -5.41 -0.38 11.07
CA PRO A 61 -5.23 -0.66 12.49
C PRO A 61 -4.94 -2.15 12.74
N TRP A 62 -5.50 -3.06 11.95
CA TRP A 62 -5.22 -4.49 12.08
C TRP A 62 -3.76 -4.80 11.77
N TRP A 63 -3.25 -4.33 10.63
CA TRP A 63 -1.84 -4.50 10.24
C TRP A 63 -0.88 -3.81 11.21
N GLY A 64 -1.24 -2.65 11.75
CA GLY A 64 -0.47 -1.97 12.78
C GLY A 64 -0.31 -2.83 14.03
N ARG A 65 -1.44 -3.33 14.58
CA ARG A 65 -1.41 -4.21 15.77
C ARG A 65 -0.68 -5.53 15.53
N LEU A 66 -0.82 -6.10 14.33
CA LEU A 66 -0.10 -7.32 13.96
C LEU A 66 1.42 -7.05 13.89
N SER A 67 1.83 -5.96 13.24
CA SER A 67 3.22 -5.51 13.14
C SER A 67 3.88 -5.30 14.50
N ASP A 68 3.14 -4.73 15.44
CA ASP A 68 3.64 -4.55 16.81
C ASP A 68 3.74 -5.86 17.60
N ARG A 69 2.94 -6.90 17.26
CA ARG A 69 2.98 -8.22 17.91
C ARG A 69 4.06 -9.16 17.38
N ILE A 70 4.21 -9.28 16.06
CA ILE A 70 5.15 -10.23 15.43
C ILE A 70 6.49 -9.59 15.05
N GLY A 71 6.64 -8.29 15.29
CA GLY A 71 7.79 -7.50 14.90
C GLY A 71 7.65 -6.93 13.48
N ARG A 72 8.15 -5.71 13.28
CA ARG A 72 7.96 -4.95 12.04
C ARG A 72 8.57 -5.59 10.79
N ARG A 73 9.64 -6.37 10.94
CA ARG A 73 10.44 -6.92 9.83
C ARG A 73 9.68 -7.97 9.00
N PRO A 74 9.04 -9.01 9.57
CA PRO A 74 8.23 -9.96 8.81
C PRO A 74 7.01 -9.31 8.13
N VAL A 75 6.35 -8.33 8.76
CA VAL A 75 5.20 -7.63 8.15
C VAL A 75 5.62 -6.85 6.91
N LEU A 76 6.74 -6.14 6.96
CA LEU A 76 7.27 -5.40 5.79
C LEU A 76 7.64 -6.34 4.64
N LEU A 77 8.21 -7.52 4.94
CA LEU A 77 8.56 -8.50 3.91
C LEU A 77 7.31 -9.10 3.24
N ILE A 78 6.27 -9.41 4.02
CA ILE A 78 4.99 -9.89 3.46
C ILE A 78 4.36 -8.83 2.56
N GLY A 79 4.36 -7.56 3.00
CA GLY A 79 3.87 -6.44 2.19
C GLY A 79 4.65 -6.29 0.89
N LEU A 80 5.98 -6.34 0.95
CA LEU A 80 6.84 -6.20 -0.23
C LEU A 80 6.65 -7.34 -1.24
N VAL A 81 6.54 -8.58 -0.76
CA VAL A 81 6.26 -9.75 -1.62
C VAL A 81 4.87 -9.66 -2.22
N GLY A 82 3.87 -9.24 -1.43
CA GLY A 82 2.50 -9.02 -1.91
C GLY A 82 2.44 -7.95 -3.00
N SER A 83 3.10 -6.81 -2.80
CA SER A 83 3.18 -5.75 -3.80
C SER A 83 3.88 -6.22 -5.08
N ALA A 84 5.00 -6.93 -4.95
CA ALA A 84 5.71 -7.48 -6.11
C ALA A 84 4.85 -8.48 -6.91
N ALA A 85 4.11 -9.35 -6.22
CA ALA A 85 3.19 -10.29 -6.86
C ALA A 85 2.03 -9.57 -7.57
N SER A 86 1.45 -8.54 -6.95
CA SER A 86 0.40 -7.73 -7.57
C SER A 86 0.86 -7.04 -8.85
N TYR A 87 2.07 -6.44 -8.85
CA TYR A 87 2.63 -5.82 -10.04
C TYR A 87 3.02 -6.81 -11.15
N LEU A 88 3.23 -8.10 -10.83
CA LEU A 88 3.47 -9.12 -11.85
C LEU A 88 2.18 -9.63 -12.48
N LEU A 89 1.07 -9.56 -11.75
CA LEU A 89 -0.25 -10.01 -12.19
C LEU A 89 -1.01 -8.96 -13.02
N PHE A 90 -0.70 -7.68 -12.85
CA PHE A 90 -1.33 -6.53 -13.50
C PHE A 90 -0.39 -5.83 -14.46
#